data_AF-A0A9X4IRJ2-F1
#
_entry.id   AF-A0A9X4IRJ2-F1
#
_cell.length_a   1.000
_cell.length_b   1.000
_cell.length_c   1.000
_cell.angle_alpha   90.00
_cell.angle_beta   90.00
_cell.angle_gamma   90.00
#
_symmetry.space_group_name_H-M   'P 1'
#
loop_
_entity.id
_entity.type
_entity.pdbx_description
1 polymer ?
#
loop_
_entity_poly.entity_id
_entity_poly.type
_entity_poly.pdbx_seq_one_letter_code
_entity_poly.pdbx_strand_id
1 'polypeptide(L)'
;MKKVFFITAVFYVTFSSFGQKDMELFRINDAPIMVSEFRQMYEKNLMIAEDKEANDIESYLELFINYKLKVKEAYKLKLDTVKSYQKELESYKKELLAPYLYDAEVLNELVKEAYYRTKNEVKASHILVRYPSEGLAVDTLFLRNKIVGYRNRILQGEGFEKVAREVSEDPSAKINGGNLGYFKAFQMVYPFETAVYKTKVGEVSEPFKTKFGWHIVKVTDIRNSKGEFEAAHILVRHSSKGESKIHSLYKLLESGKLFEEVAKEHSEDTNTAKIGGKLPRFGTGKMVDEFENNVRNLKDSGDYSKPFKTKYGWHIAKLIKNYPVPSFSEMENELIRKVKQSKRIKVSDQALFRKLMDKYQVKEYPEALTVFQKNKKEELKIKELNSVLLSVNKKKFTQKDFLEFIKLKNKTITESFRDFKRRALLSSFKESLFQTNLEYRNTLLEYKEGLLLFDLMQKKIWNKASKDTLGLKSFYIANKVKYGKELDDIRGQVISDYQDELEKKWIKELRKNNMVRVRKGALRKLKNTYNQ
;
A
#
# COMPACT_ATOMS: atom_id res chain seq x y z
N MET A 1 12.81 -20.74 -23.22
CA MET A 1 11.35 -20.94 -23.18
C MET A 1 11.00 -21.98 -22.13
N LYS A 2 10.41 -21.59 -21.00
CA LYS A 2 9.50 -22.41 -20.19
C LYS A 2 8.74 -21.43 -19.29
N LYS A 3 7.44 -21.30 -19.58
CA LYS A 3 6.52 -20.35 -18.97
C LYS A 3 6.23 -20.80 -17.54
N VAL A 4 6.42 -19.93 -16.56
CA VAL A 4 5.92 -20.12 -15.19
C VAL A 4 4.49 -19.58 -15.16
N PHE A 5 3.52 -20.48 -15.12
CA PHE A 5 2.11 -20.15 -14.91
C PHE A 5 1.89 -19.90 -13.42
N PHE A 6 1.50 -18.68 -13.06
CA PHE A 6 0.85 -18.40 -11.78
C PHE A 6 -0.61 -18.86 -11.91
N ILE A 7 -0.97 -19.99 -11.28
CA ILE A 7 -2.35 -20.42 -11.12
C ILE A 7 -2.77 -20.03 -9.70
N THR A 8 -3.57 -18.97 -9.60
CA THR A 8 -4.36 -18.65 -8.42
C THR A 8 -5.55 -19.61 -8.35
N ALA A 9 -5.34 -20.78 -7.75
CA ALA A 9 -6.43 -21.67 -7.36
C ALA A 9 -6.99 -21.22 -6.01
N VAL A 10 -8.08 -20.43 -6.05
CA VAL A 10 -8.91 -20.18 -4.86
C VAL A 10 -9.74 -21.45 -4.62
N PHE A 11 -9.21 -22.37 -3.81
CA PHE A 11 -10.02 -23.47 -3.28
C PHE A 11 -10.81 -22.97 -2.08
N TYR A 12 -12.12 -22.78 -2.27
CA TYR A 12 -13.08 -22.72 -1.17
C TYR A 12 -13.17 -24.12 -0.56
N VAL A 13 -12.36 -24.40 0.46
CA VAL A 13 -12.62 -25.52 1.37
C VAL A 13 -13.63 -25.03 2.40
N THR A 14 -14.90 -25.38 2.21
CA THR A 14 -15.94 -25.22 3.22
C THR A 14 -15.67 -26.19 4.37
N PHE A 15 -14.96 -25.74 5.41
CA PHE A 15 -14.88 -26.48 6.67
C PHE A 15 -16.21 -26.34 7.41
N SER A 16 -17.03 -27.39 7.34
CA SER A 16 -18.11 -27.62 8.30
C SER A 16 -17.50 -27.96 9.66
N SER A 17 -17.24 -26.97 10.51
CA SER A 17 -16.85 -27.22 11.92
C SER A 17 -17.99 -26.87 12.87
N PHE A 18 -18.91 -27.80 13.08
CA PHE A 18 -19.71 -27.83 14.30
C PHE A 18 -18.96 -28.61 15.39
N GLY A 19 -18.45 -27.90 16.40
CA GLY A 19 -18.51 -28.36 17.79
C GLY A 19 -17.52 -29.40 18.35
N GLN A 20 -16.40 -29.76 17.71
CA GLN A 20 -15.41 -30.59 18.40
C GLN A 20 -14.49 -29.72 19.27
N LYS A 21 -14.58 -29.87 20.61
CA LYS A 21 -13.67 -29.22 21.55
C LYS A 21 -12.24 -29.66 21.23
N ASP A 22 -11.37 -28.70 20.95
CA ASP A 22 -9.97 -28.96 20.64
C ASP A 22 -9.34 -29.81 21.75
N MET A 23 -8.53 -30.79 21.37
CA MET A 23 -7.99 -31.80 22.27
C MET A 23 -6.52 -31.51 22.56
N GLU A 24 -6.10 -31.70 23.79
CA GLU A 24 -4.68 -31.61 24.15
C GLU A 24 -3.91 -32.75 23.50
N LEU A 25 -2.82 -32.42 22.80
CA LEU A 25 -1.92 -33.41 22.20
C LEU A 25 -0.84 -33.81 23.20
N PHE A 26 -0.18 -32.84 23.81
CA PHE A 26 0.80 -33.05 24.86
C PHE A 26 0.84 -31.84 25.79
N ARG A 27 1.62 -31.94 26.86
CA ARG A 27 1.81 -30.86 27.84
C ARG A 27 3.26 -30.77 28.25
N ILE A 28 3.73 -29.54 28.52
CA ILE A 28 5.05 -29.27 29.10
C ILE A 28 4.84 -28.63 30.49
N ASN A 29 5.08 -29.41 31.56
CA ASN A 29 4.67 -29.10 32.94
C ASN A 29 3.16 -28.86 33.00
N ASP A 30 2.72 -27.62 33.21
CA ASP A 30 1.30 -27.24 33.30
C ASP A 30 0.76 -26.60 32.01
N ALA A 31 1.59 -26.39 30.99
CA ALA A 31 1.17 -25.73 29.74
C ALA A 31 0.71 -26.77 28.69
N PRO A 32 -0.60 -26.87 28.37
CA PRO A 32 -1.10 -27.78 27.35
C PRO A 32 -0.80 -27.25 25.94
N ILE A 33 -0.50 -28.17 25.02
CA ILE A 33 -0.32 -27.90 23.59
C ILE A 33 -1.41 -28.70 22.87
N MET A 34 -2.14 -28.03 22.00
CA MET A 34 -3.36 -28.57 21.40
C MET A 34 -3.10 -29.28 20.07
N VAL A 35 -4.02 -30.17 19.68
CA VAL A 35 -3.97 -30.87 18.38
C VAL A 35 -4.07 -29.88 17.23
N SER A 36 -4.91 -28.84 17.34
CA SER A 36 -5.06 -27.83 16.29
C SER A 36 -3.74 -27.12 15.97
N GLU A 37 -2.99 -26.75 17.01
CA GLU A 37 -1.70 -26.06 16.92
C GLU A 37 -0.63 -26.94 16.24
N PHE A 38 -0.55 -28.22 16.63
CA PHE A 38 0.35 -29.18 15.99
C PHE A 38 0.00 -29.41 14.53
N ARG A 39 -1.29 -29.69 14.26
CA ARG A 39 -1.80 -29.98 12.92
C ARG A 39 -1.43 -28.90 11.94
N GLN A 40 -1.66 -27.65 12.33
CA GLN A 40 -1.42 -26.50 11.47
C GLN A 40 0.05 -26.39 11.05
N MET A 41 0.98 -26.62 11.98
CA MET A 41 2.41 -26.60 11.67
C MET A 41 2.81 -27.79 10.80
N TYR A 42 2.27 -28.97 11.11
CA TYR A 42 2.55 -30.20 10.39
C TYR A 42 2.05 -30.16 8.93
N GLU A 43 0.79 -29.77 8.70
CA GLU A 43 0.22 -29.66 7.35
C GLU A 43 0.98 -28.64 6.50
N LYS A 44 1.38 -27.51 7.10
CA LYS A 44 2.23 -26.53 6.41
C LYS A 44 3.60 -27.11 6.05
N ASN A 45 4.20 -27.92 6.92
CA ASN A 45 5.45 -28.62 6.63
C ASN A 45 5.30 -29.61 5.47
N LEU A 46 4.20 -30.39 5.44
CA LEU A 46 3.90 -31.33 4.36
C LEU A 46 3.80 -30.66 2.98
N MET A 47 3.35 -29.40 2.92
CA MET A 47 3.26 -28.65 1.66
C MET A 47 4.62 -28.17 1.11
N ILE A 48 5.66 -28.15 1.94
CA ILE A 48 6.95 -27.51 1.62
C ILE A 48 8.09 -28.54 1.60
N ALA A 49 7.99 -29.63 2.36
CA ALA A 49 9.04 -30.62 2.49
C ALA A 49 9.12 -31.55 1.27
N GLU A 50 10.31 -31.60 0.63
CA GLU A 50 10.63 -32.58 -0.42
C GLU A 50 11.05 -33.94 0.15
N ASP A 51 11.35 -34.00 1.46
CA ASP A 51 11.89 -35.17 2.15
C ASP A 51 10.78 -36.03 2.79
N LYS A 52 10.82 -37.35 2.55
CA LYS A 52 9.79 -38.30 3.00
C LYS A 52 9.85 -38.62 4.49
N GLU A 53 11.02 -38.51 5.13
CA GLU A 53 11.18 -38.79 6.57
C GLU A 53 10.60 -37.66 7.45
N ALA A 54 10.59 -36.42 6.94
CA ALA A 54 9.95 -35.27 7.58
C ALA A 54 8.41 -35.35 7.58
N ASN A 55 7.83 -36.34 6.88
CA ASN A 55 6.40 -36.58 6.80
C ASN A 55 5.91 -37.59 7.85
N ASP A 56 6.81 -38.28 8.58
CA ASP A 56 6.36 -39.14 9.69
C ASP A 56 5.88 -38.30 10.88
N ILE A 57 4.66 -38.57 11.32
CA ILE A 57 3.98 -37.77 12.34
C ILE A 57 4.60 -37.89 13.73
N GLU A 58 5.24 -39.03 14.06
CA GLU A 58 5.91 -39.20 15.35
C GLU A 58 7.24 -38.43 15.38
N SER A 59 8.00 -38.55 14.29
CA SER A 59 9.25 -37.82 14.10
C SER A 59 8.99 -36.31 14.14
N TYR A 60 7.94 -35.84 13.46
CA TYR A 60 7.54 -34.44 13.52
C TYR A 60 7.03 -34.03 14.91
N LEU A 61 6.32 -34.89 15.64
CA LEU A 61 5.92 -34.63 17.03
C LEU A 61 7.13 -34.39 17.94
N GLU A 62 8.19 -35.18 17.81
CA GLU A 62 9.41 -34.99 18.61
C GLU A 62 10.10 -33.66 18.29
N LEU A 63 10.16 -33.27 17.00
CA LEU A 63 10.64 -31.96 16.57
C LEU A 63 9.78 -30.83 17.14
N PHE A 64 8.46 -30.99 17.13
CA PHE A 64 7.52 -29.99 17.64
C PHE A 64 7.59 -29.86 19.16
N ILE A 65 7.77 -30.96 19.90
CA ILE A 65 8.05 -30.93 21.35
C ILE A 65 9.34 -30.16 21.63
N ASN A 66 10.41 -30.45 20.89
CA ASN A 66 11.69 -29.74 21.01
C ASN A 66 11.53 -28.24 20.75
N TYR A 67 10.80 -27.89 19.69
CA TYR A 67 10.45 -26.51 19.37
C TYR A 67 9.72 -25.82 20.53
N LYS A 68 8.67 -26.44 21.08
CA LYS A 68 7.89 -25.86 22.18
C LYS A 68 8.68 -25.77 23.49
N LEU A 69 9.60 -26.68 23.76
CA LEU A 69 10.55 -26.57 24.88
C LEU A 69 11.46 -25.34 24.75
N LYS A 70 12.00 -25.09 23.54
CA LYS A 70 12.81 -23.90 23.27
C LYS A 70 11.99 -22.62 23.44
N VAL A 71 10.79 -22.56 22.85
CA VAL A 71 9.88 -21.39 23.00
C VAL A 71 9.59 -21.11 24.48
N LYS A 72 9.31 -22.14 25.28
CA LYS A 72 9.10 -22.00 26.73
C LYS A 72 10.32 -21.41 27.44
N GLU A 73 11.52 -21.87 27.11
CA GLU A 73 12.76 -21.31 27.65
C GLU A 73 12.98 -19.85 27.21
N ALA A 74 12.62 -19.49 25.97
CA ALA A 74 12.66 -18.11 25.48
C ALA A 74 11.84 -17.16 26.38
N TYR A 75 10.61 -17.56 26.71
CA TYR A 75 9.73 -16.81 27.62
C TYR A 75 10.26 -16.78 29.05
N LYS A 76 10.83 -17.88 29.54
CA LYS A 76 11.47 -17.91 30.87
C LYS A 76 12.61 -16.89 30.97
N LEU A 77 13.37 -16.72 29.88
CA LEU A 77 14.44 -15.73 29.76
C LEU A 77 13.93 -14.31 29.45
N LYS A 78 12.61 -14.11 29.38
CA LYS A 78 11.93 -12.84 29.08
C LYS A 78 12.38 -12.21 27.77
N LEU A 79 12.73 -13.02 26.77
CA LEU A 79 13.16 -12.53 25.46
C LEU A 79 12.02 -11.73 24.76
N ASP A 80 10.77 -12.04 25.07
CA ASP A 80 9.58 -11.32 24.60
C ASP A 80 9.45 -9.89 25.15
N THR A 81 10.20 -9.56 26.21
CA THR A 81 10.22 -8.23 26.82
C THR A 81 11.29 -7.30 26.20
N VAL A 82 12.16 -7.85 25.34
CA VAL A 82 13.23 -7.10 24.72
C VAL A 82 12.66 -6.09 23.71
N LYS A 83 13.13 -4.84 23.74
CA LYS A 83 12.61 -3.77 22.89
C LYS A 83 12.75 -4.04 21.40
N SER A 84 13.85 -4.67 20.96
CA SER A 84 14.06 -5.03 19.55
C SER A 84 13.00 -6.02 19.08
N TYR A 85 12.79 -7.10 19.84
CA TYR A 85 11.74 -8.08 19.59
C TYR A 85 10.35 -7.43 19.51
N GLN A 86 9.98 -6.61 20.51
CA GLN A 86 8.68 -5.93 20.54
C GLN A 86 8.48 -5.02 19.33
N LYS A 87 9.51 -4.27 18.93
CA LYS A 87 9.47 -3.38 17.78
C LYS A 87 9.30 -4.17 16.47
N GLU A 88 10.03 -5.26 16.32
CA GLU A 88 9.95 -6.12 15.14
C GLU A 88 8.58 -6.80 15.02
N LEU A 89 8.09 -7.38 16.13
CA LEU A 89 6.78 -7.99 16.20
C LEU A 89 5.66 -6.99 15.86
N GLU A 90 5.73 -5.76 16.38
CA GLU A 90 4.72 -4.73 16.06
C GLU A 90 4.81 -4.26 14.60
N SER A 91 6.00 -4.23 14.00
CA SER A 91 6.15 -3.95 12.56
C SER A 91 5.46 -5.03 11.72
N TYR A 92 5.78 -6.30 11.99
CA TYR A 92 5.16 -7.43 11.30
C TYR A 92 3.65 -7.49 11.49
N LYS A 93 3.18 -7.30 12.73
CA LYS A 93 1.75 -7.24 13.04
C LYS A 93 1.04 -6.15 12.26
N LYS A 94 1.68 -4.98 12.07
CA LYS A 94 1.13 -3.89 11.26
C LYS A 94 1.02 -4.27 9.79
N GLU A 95 2.03 -4.94 9.24
CA GLU A 95 2.02 -5.43 7.85
C GLU A 95 0.95 -6.50 7.65
N LEU A 96 0.89 -7.49 8.54
CA LEU A 96 -0.09 -8.57 8.51
C LEU A 96 -1.54 -8.05 8.67
N LEU A 97 -1.73 -6.96 9.43
CA LEU A 97 -3.03 -6.32 9.57
C LEU A 97 -3.44 -5.50 8.34
N ALA A 98 -2.49 -4.98 7.56
CA ALA A 98 -2.75 -3.98 6.53
C ALA A 98 -3.85 -4.39 5.51
N PRO A 99 -3.94 -5.65 5.04
CA PRO A 99 -5.00 -6.08 4.13
C PRO A 99 -6.41 -5.96 4.73
N TYR A 100 -6.53 -6.09 6.05
CA TYR A 100 -7.80 -6.05 6.78
C TYR A 100 -8.25 -4.64 7.17
N LEU A 101 -7.41 -3.63 6.95
CA LEU A 101 -7.71 -2.23 7.31
C LEU A 101 -8.44 -1.47 6.22
N TYR A 102 -8.83 -2.16 5.15
CA TYR A 102 -9.58 -1.61 4.03
C TYR A 102 -10.77 -2.52 3.72
N ASP A 103 -11.83 -1.92 3.17
CA ASP A 103 -12.86 -2.72 2.52
C ASP A 103 -12.34 -3.18 1.15
N ALA A 104 -12.21 -4.50 0.98
CA ALA A 104 -11.59 -5.11 -0.20
C ALA A 104 -12.41 -4.90 -1.48
N GLU A 105 -13.73 -4.92 -1.37
CA GLU A 105 -14.62 -4.74 -2.52
C GLU A 105 -14.52 -3.30 -3.03
N VAL A 106 -14.65 -2.33 -2.13
CA VAL A 106 -14.50 -0.90 -2.48
C VAL A 106 -13.08 -0.59 -2.95
N LEU A 107 -12.05 -1.22 -2.39
CA LEU A 107 -10.68 -1.06 -2.89
C LEU A 107 -10.57 -1.55 -4.34
N ASN A 108 -11.13 -2.71 -4.67
CA ASN A 108 -11.11 -3.25 -6.02
C ASN A 108 -11.87 -2.36 -7.00
N GLU A 109 -13.00 -1.79 -6.60
CA GLU A 109 -13.73 -0.80 -7.40
C GLU A 109 -12.87 0.45 -7.67
N LEU A 110 -12.20 0.99 -6.66
CA LEU A 110 -11.30 2.14 -6.81
C LEU A 110 -10.13 1.84 -7.75
N VAL A 111 -9.61 0.61 -7.74
CA VAL A 111 -8.53 0.17 -8.62
C VAL A 111 -9.02 0.04 -10.06
N LYS A 112 -10.19 -0.54 -10.29
CA LYS A 112 -10.83 -0.60 -11.62
C LYS A 112 -11.15 0.79 -12.16
N GLU A 113 -11.67 1.67 -11.31
CA GLU A 113 -11.91 3.08 -11.62
C GLU A 113 -10.60 3.79 -12.01
N ALA A 114 -9.53 3.61 -11.22
CA ALA A 114 -8.23 4.19 -11.52
C ALA A 114 -7.65 3.68 -12.85
N TYR A 115 -7.84 2.40 -13.18
CA TYR A 115 -7.46 1.85 -14.49
C TYR A 115 -8.27 2.50 -15.61
N TYR A 116 -9.60 2.55 -15.48
CA TYR A 116 -10.47 3.20 -16.46
C TYR A 116 -10.03 4.64 -16.74
N ARG A 117 -9.73 5.42 -15.69
CA ARG A 117 -9.26 6.81 -15.80
C ARG A 117 -7.79 6.94 -16.23
N THR A 118 -7.04 5.85 -16.25
CA THR A 118 -5.69 5.80 -16.84
C THR A 118 -5.78 5.52 -18.34
N LYS A 119 -6.70 4.63 -18.72
CA LYS A 119 -6.96 4.25 -20.10
C LYS A 119 -7.80 5.27 -20.86
N ASN A 120 -8.59 6.09 -20.17
CA ASN A 120 -9.40 7.14 -20.76
C ASN A 120 -8.94 8.47 -20.19
N GLU A 121 -8.41 9.35 -21.04
CA GLU A 121 -8.02 10.71 -20.71
C GLU A 121 -9.22 11.63 -20.89
N VAL A 122 -9.38 12.61 -20.00
CA VAL A 122 -10.48 13.58 -20.05
C VAL A 122 -9.93 14.99 -20.21
N LYS A 123 -10.57 15.79 -21.07
CA LYS A 123 -10.32 17.22 -21.22
C LYS A 123 -11.44 18.00 -20.54
N ALA A 124 -11.06 18.93 -19.67
CA ALA A 124 -12.03 19.75 -18.96
C ALA A 124 -11.52 21.18 -18.72
N SER A 125 -12.47 22.07 -18.49
CA SER A 125 -12.22 23.42 -17.98
C SER A 125 -12.84 23.57 -16.60
N HIS A 126 -12.33 24.47 -15.76
CA HIS A 126 -12.85 24.67 -14.40
C HIS A 126 -12.94 26.13 -13.98
N ILE A 127 -13.81 26.38 -13.01
CA ILE A 127 -13.91 27.64 -12.25
C ILE A 127 -13.78 27.29 -10.77
N LEU A 128 -12.98 28.05 -10.04
CA LEU A 128 -12.73 27.89 -8.61
C LEU A 128 -13.20 29.13 -7.83
N VAL A 129 -13.99 28.90 -6.78
CA VAL A 129 -14.19 29.84 -5.66
C VAL A 129 -13.42 29.27 -4.46
N ARG A 130 -12.32 29.91 -4.11
CA ARG A 130 -11.34 29.41 -3.16
C ARG A 130 -11.82 29.54 -1.72
N TYR A 131 -11.38 28.63 -0.86
CA TYR A 131 -11.46 28.88 0.57
C TYR A 131 -10.49 30.02 0.98
N PRO A 132 -10.86 30.86 1.96
CA PRO A 132 -9.93 31.80 2.57
C PRO A 132 -8.72 31.07 3.15
N SER A 133 -7.60 31.79 3.32
CA SER A 133 -6.39 31.30 4.01
C SER A 133 -6.72 30.73 5.40
N GLU A 134 -5.93 29.76 5.85
CA GLU A 134 -6.14 29.07 7.13
C GLU A 134 -6.28 30.06 8.31
N GLY A 135 -7.32 29.88 9.14
CA GLY A 135 -7.56 30.67 10.35
C GLY A 135 -8.85 31.51 10.37
N LEU A 136 -9.51 31.71 9.22
CA LEU A 136 -10.78 32.43 9.14
C LEU A 136 -11.98 31.47 9.13
N ALA A 137 -13.06 31.86 9.83
CA ALA A 137 -14.33 31.17 9.73
C ALA A 137 -14.83 31.23 8.28
N VAL A 138 -15.04 30.07 7.67
CA VAL A 138 -15.48 29.97 6.27
C VAL A 138 -17.01 29.89 6.23
N ASP A 139 -17.68 30.92 5.72
CA ASP A 139 -19.07 30.78 5.30
C ASP A 139 -19.13 29.92 4.02
N THR A 140 -19.20 28.61 4.23
CA THR A 140 -19.24 27.64 3.12
C THR A 140 -20.50 27.76 2.27
N LEU A 141 -21.59 28.33 2.81
CA LEU A 141 -22.85 28.54 2.09
C LEU A 141 -22.72 29.73 1.14
N PHE A 142 -22.11 30.83 1.60
CA PHE A 142 -21.79 31.98 0.74
C PHE A 142 -20.93 31.57 -0.46
N LEU A 143 -19.84 30.84 -0.23
CA LEU A 143 -18.95 30.37 -1.31
C LEU A 143 -19.67 29.42 -2.28
N ARG A 144 -20.56 28.56 -1.75
CA ARG A 144 -21.41 27.69 -2.58
C ARG A 144 -22.36 28.52 -3.45
N ASN A 145 -23.01 29.52 -2.90
CA ASN A 145 -23.95 30.35 -3.65
C ASN A 145 -23.24 31.15 -4.75
N LYS A 146 -22.01 31.62 -4.48
CA LYS A 146 -21.16 32.30 -5.46
C LYS A 146 -20.87 31.41 -6.69
N ILE A 147 -20.42 30.17 -6.47
CA ILE A 147 -20.14 29.24 -7.59
C ILE A 147 -21.42 28.81 -8.32
N VAL A 148 -22.56 28.70 -7.62
CA VAL A 148 -23.88 28.43 -8.23
C VAL A 148 -24.26 29.57 -9.17
N GLY A 149 -24.07 30.83 -8.75
CA GLY A 149 -24.31 32.00 -9.61
C GLY A 149 -23.49 31.96 -10.91
N TYR A 150 -22.22 31.56 -10.82
CA TYR A 150 -21.36 31.42 -12.00
C TYR A 150 -21.81 30.29 -12.93
N ARG A 151 -22.27 29.17 -12.38
CA ARG A 151 -22.86 28.09 -13.15
C ARG A 151 -24.10 28.56 -13.91
N ASN A 152 -25.00 29.30 -13.24
CA ASN A 152 -26.24 29.76 -13.85
C ASN A 152 -25.99 30.68 -15.06
N ARG A 153 -24.98 31.56 -14.98
CA ARG A 153 -24.55 32.37 -16.14
C ARG A 153 -24.21 31.50 -17.37
N ILE A 154 -23.48 30.41 -17.14
CA ILE A 154 -23.06 29.50 -18.20
C ILE A 154 -24.27 28.72 -18.76
N LEU A 155 -25.19 28.28 -17.89
CA LEU A 155 -26.41 27.59 -18.32
C LEU A 155 -27.37 28.51 -19.08
N GLN A 156 -27.31 29.82 -18.84
CA GLN A 156 -28.04 30.85 -19.60
C GLN A 156 -27.39 31.19 -20.94
N GLY A 157 -26.30 30.52 -21.32
CA GLY A 157 -25.66 30.65 -22.63
C GLY A 157 -24.35 31.44 -22.65
N GLU A 158 -23.90 31.98 -21.51
CA GLU A 158 -22.60 32.65 -21.47
C GLU A 158 -21.44 31.66 -21.66
N GLY A 159 -20.43 32.05 -22.45
CA GLY A 159 -19.27 31.20 -22.72
C GLY A 159 -18.46 30.88 -21.46
N PHE A 160 -18.21 29.58 -21.20
CA PHE A 160 -17.49 29.11 -20.01
C PHE A 160 -16.14 29.81 -19.81
N GLU A 161 -15.35 29.95 -20.88
CA GLU A 161 -14.03 30.59 -20.80
C GLU A 161 -14.11 32.05 -20.38
N LYS A 162 -15.14 32.78 -20.86
CA LYS A 162 -15.35 34.18 -20.51
C LYS A 162 -15.63 34.31 -19.01
N VAL A 163 -16.59 33.53 -18.52
CA VAL A 163 -16.92 33.48 -17.07
C VAL A 163 -15.69 33.08 -16.28
N ALA A 164 -14.94 32.05 -16.71
CA ALA A 164 -13.74 31.62 -16.01
C ALA A 164 -12.66 32.72 -15.90
N ARG A 165 -12.41 33.49 -16.96
CA ARG A 165 -11.44 34.60 -16.93
C ARG A 165 -11.86 35.72 -15.97
N GLU A 166 -13.16 36.00 -15.90
CA GLU A 166 -13.69 37.07 -15.06
C GLU A 166 -13.70 36.72 -13.57
N VAL A 167 -14.12 35.50 -13.22
CA VAL A 167 -14.51 35.20 -11.83
C VAL A 167 -13.73 34.06 -11.16
N SER A 168 -12.97 33.27 -11.91
CA SER A 168 -12.23 32.15 -11.31
C SER A 168 -11.08 32.69 -10.44
N GLU A 169 -10.98 32.17 -9.23
CA GLU A 169 -9.93 32.51 -8.26
C GLU A 169 -8.69 31.60 -8.40
N ASP A 170 -8.67 30.73 -9.42
CA ASP A 170 -7.45 30.08 -9.90
C ASP A 170 -6.64 31.06 -10.76
N PRO A 171 -5.39 31.41 -10.38
CA PRO A 171 -4.55 32.32 -11.17
C PRO A 171 -4.38 31.93 -12.63
N SER A 172 -4.36 30.62 -12.94
CA SER A 172 -4.18 30.14 -14.32
C SER A 172 -5.40 30.41 -15.21
N ALA A 173 -6.61 30.42 -14.62
CA ALA A 173 -7.88 30.57 -15.32
C ALA A 173 -8.03 31.92 -16.03
N LYS A 174 -7.37 32.96 -15.50
CA LYS A 174 -7.32 34.29 -16.13
C LYS A 174 -6.66 34.28 -17.51
N ILE A 175 -5.72 33.36 -17.72
CA ILE A 175 -4.95 33.24 -18.97
C ILE A 175 -5.59 32.18 -19.89
N ASN A 176 -5.82 30.98 -19.37
CA ASN A 176 -6.27 29.84 -20.18
C ASN A 176 -7.80 29.66 -20.24
N GLY A 177 -8.59 30.58 -19.68
CA GLY A 177 -10.06 30.44 -19.63
C GLY A 177 -10.52 29.25 -18.78
N GLY A 178 -9.71 28.83 -17.83
CA GLY A 178 -9.96 27.65 -16.99
C GLY A 178 -9.66 26.33 -17.67
N ASN A 179 -9.15 26.31 -18.91
CA ASN A 179 -8.84 25.08 -19.65
C ASN A 179 -7.65 24.34 -19.04
N LEU A 180 -7.87 23.10 -18.59
CA LEU A 180 -6.86 22.26 -17.95
C LEU A 180 -6.15 21.30 -18.92
N GLY A 181 -6.52 21.29 -20.19
CA GLY A 181 -6.05 20.28 -21.15
C GLY A 181 -6.53 18.88 -20.80
N TYR A 182 -5.92 17.86 -21.41
CA TYR A 182 -6.22 16.47 -21.05
C TYR A 182 -5.47 16.07 -19.78
N PHE A 183 -6.13 15.26 -18.96
CA PHE A 183 -5.50 14.58 -17.83
C PHE A 183 -6.10 13.19 -17.59
N LYS A 184 -5.38 12.39 -16.83
CA LYS A 184 -5.69 11.00 -16.47
C LYS A 184 -5.66 10.81 -14.95
N ALA A 185 -5.89 9.58 -14.52
CA ALA A 185 -5.91 9.20 -13.11
C ALA A 185 -4.70 9.75 -12.33
N PHE A 186 -4.96 10.21 -11.11
CA PHE A 186 -3.95 10.67 -10.14
C PHE A 186 -3.25 11.99 -10.45
N GLN A 187 -3.57 12.67 -11.56
CA GLN A 187 -3.06 14.01 -11.84
C GLN A 187 -3.84 15.11 -11.10
N MET A 188 -5.12 14.85 -10.82
CA MET A 188 -6.00 15.75 -10.07
C MET A 188 -6.36 15.19 -8.70
N VAL A 189 -6.81 16.07 -7.79
CA VAL A 189 -7.35 15.61 -6.49
C VAL A 189 -8.62 14.79 -6.71
N TYR A 190 -8.78 13.72 -5.93
CA TYR A 190 -9.82 12.72 -6.21
C TYR A 190 -11.26 13.26 -6.34
N PRO A 191 -11.74 14.19 -5.47
CA PRO A 191 -13.08 14.74 -5.64
C PRO A 191 -13.26 15.51 -6.95
N PHE A 192 -12.22 16.19 -7.42
CA PHE A 192 -12.22 16.92 -8.69
C PHE A 192 -12.27 15.94 -9.87
N GLU A 193 -11.39 14.95 -9.87
CA GLU A 193 -11.40 13.91 -10.89
C GLU A 193 -12.76 13.20 -10.95
N THR A 194 -13.33 12.86 -9.80
CA THR A 194 -14.65 12.20 -9.73
C THR A 194 -15.75 13.07 -10.32
N ALA A 195 -15.77 14.37 -10.04
CA ALA A 195 -16.76 15.28 -10.63
C ALA A 195 -16.61 15.37 -12.15
N VAL A 196 -15.39 15.43 -12.65
CA VAL A 196 -15.09 15.47 -14.09
C VAL A 196 -15.57 14.19 -14.78
N TYR A 197 -15.16 13.01 -14.33
CA TYR A 197 -15.56 11.74 -14.98
C TYR A 197 -17.04 11.38 -14.80
N LYS A 198 -17.76 12.03 -13.86
CA LYS A 198 -19.23 11.89 -13.72
C LYS A 198 -20.01 12.85 -14.62
N THR A 199 -19.39 13.93 -15.09
CA THR A 199 -20.04 14.94 -15.94
C THR A 199 -19.95 14.49 -17.39
N LYS A 200 -21.06 14.57 -18.14
CA LYS A 200 -21.07 14.17 -19.56
C LYS A 200 -20.28 15.17 -20.41
N VAL A 201 -19.74 14.70 -21.52
CA VAL A 201 -19.07 15.56 -22.51
C VAL A 201 -20.04 16.64 -23.00
N GLY A 202 -19.60 17.88 -23.01
CA GLY A 202 -20.38 19.07 -23.35
C GLY A 202 -21.07 19.75 -22.15
N GLU A 203 -21.29 19.03 -21.05
CA GLU A 203 -22.06 19.53 -19.90
C GLU A 203 -21.19 20.24 -18.84
N VAL A 204 -21.87 21.02 -17.98
CA VAL A 204 -21.30 21.68 -16.80
C VAL A 204 -21.76 20.95 -15.55
N SER A 205 -20.81 20.54 -14.71
CA SER A 205 -21.07 19.81 -13.47
C SER A 205 -21.93 20.62 -12.49
N GLU A 206 -22.59 19.93 -11.58
CA GLU A 206 -23.05 20.56 -10.34
C GLU A 206 -21.84 21.07 -9.52
N PRO A 207 -22.01 22.10 -8.67
CA PRO A 207 -20.93 22.57 -7.80
C PRO A 207 -20.47 21.50 -6.82
N PHE A 208 -19.15 21.34 -6.70
CA PHE A 208 -18.55 20.36 -5.79
C PHE A 208 -17.36 20.95 -5.03
N LYS A 209 -17.00 20.32 -3.90
CA LYS A 209 -15.91 20.80 -3.03
C LYS A 209 -14.64 19.99 -3.18
N THR A 210 -13.51 20.67 -3.09
CA THR A 210 -12.19 20.05 -2.86
C THR A 210 -11.54 20.67 -1.63
N LYS A 211 -10.25 20.37 -1.39
CA LYS A 211 -9.47 21.07 -0.36
C LYS A 211 -9.17 22.54 -0.70
N PHE A 212 -9.36 22.94 -1.96
CA PHE A 212 -9.04 24.29 -2.42
C PHE A 212 -10.24 25.24 -2.35
N GLY A 213 -11.47 24.72 -2.35
CA GLY A 213 -12.68 25.52 -2.41
C GLY A 213 -13.82 24.79 -3.11
N TRP A 214 -14.73 25.58 -3.67
CA TRP A 214 -15.83 25.14 -4.51
C TRP A 214 -15.47 25.24 -6.00
N HIS A 215 -15.90 24.26 -6.77
CA HIS A 215 -15.59 24.15 -8.19
C HIS A 215 -16.83 23.83 -9.00
N ILE A 216 -16.83 24.28 -10.26
CA ILE A 216 -17.60 23.69 -11.35
C ILE A 216 -16.65 23.34 -12.49
N VAL A 217 -16.97 22.30 -13.25
CA VAL A 217 -16.19 21.89 -14.43
C VAL A 217 -17.07 21.79 -15.66
N LYS A 218 -16.49 22.04 -16.83
CA LYS A 218 -17.07 21.70 -18.13
C LYS A 218 -16.22 20.63 -18.78
N VAL A 219 -16.81 19.49 -19.11
CA VAL A 219 -16.09 18.42 -19.81
C VAL A 219 -16.20 18.67 -21.30
N THR A 220 -15.08 18.71 -22.00
CA THR A 220 -15.05 19.00 -23.44
C THR A 220 -14.74 17.79 -24.30
N ASP A 221 -13.99 16.81 -23.77
CA ASP A 221 -13.74 15.56 -24.49
C ASP A 221 -13.30 14.43 -23.55
N ILE A 222 -13.49 13.19 -24.00
CA ILE A 222 -12.91 11.98 -23.40
C ILE A 222 -12.33 11.12 -24.53
N ARG A 223 -11.08 10.70 -24.40
CA ARG A 223 -10.41 9.85 -25.40
C ARG A 223 -9.63 8.71 -24.78
N ASN A 224 -9.47 7.62 -25.52
CA ASN A 224 -8.58 6.53 -25.12
C ASN A 224 -7.13 7.03 -25.02
N SER A 225 -6.35 6.60 -24.03
CA SER A 225 -4.94 6.92 -23.93
C SER A 225 -4.13 6.06 -24.90
N LYS A 226 -3.16 6.68 -25.58
CA LYS A 226 -2.14 5.96 -26.36
C LYS A 226 -0.92 5.61 -25.52
N GLY A 227 -0.93 5.93 -24.23
CA GLY A 227 0.16 5.66 -23.30
C GLY A 227 1.16 6.81 -23.24
N GLU A 228 2.45 6.47 -23.31
CA GLU A 228 3.55 7.41 -23.20
C GLU A 228 4.46 7.31 -24.41
N PHE A 229 5.19 8.39 -24.70
CA PHE A 229 5.99 8.53 -25.90
C PHE A 229 7.42 8.93 -25.54
N GLU A 230 8.37 8.35 -26.28
CA GLU A 230 9.65 9.00 -26.54
C GLU A 230 9.57 9.65 -27.91
N ALA A 231 9.96 10.92 -27.98
CA ALA A 231 9.96 11.69 -29.22
C ALA A 231 11.24 12.53 -29.34
N ALA A 232 11.51 13.02 -30.54
CA ALA A 232 12.45 14.10 -30.77
C ALA A 232 11.74 15.29 -31.41
N HIS A 233 12.31 16.49 -31.28
CA HIS A 233 11.79 17.67 -31.97
C HIS A 233 12.88 18.55 -32.57
N ILE A 234 12.49 19.28 -33.61
CA ILE A 234 13.20 20.44 -34.15
C ILE A 234 12.35 21.65 -33.79
N LEU A 235 12.89 22.58 -33.00
CA LEU A 235 12.21 23.82 -32.63
C LEU A 235 12.80 24.99 -33.43
N VAL A 236 11.94 25.84 -33.99
CA VAL A 236 12.28 27.18 -34.46
C VAL A 236 11.43 28.17 -33.67
N ARG A 237 12.06 29.01 -32.86
CA ARG A 237 11.38 29.98 -31.99
C ARG A 237 10.62 31.01 -32.82
N HIS A 238 9.69 31.70 -32.16
CA HIS A 238 8.91 32.74 -32.80
C HIS A 238 9.80 33.82 -33.42
N SER A 239 9.65 33.99 -34.73
CA SER A 239 10.27 35.05 -35.54
C SER A 239 9.44 35.26 -36.80
N SER A 240 9.63 36.40 -37.48
CA SER A 240 8.96 36.68 -38.76
C SER A 240 9.28 35.65 -39.86
N LYS A 241 10.42 34.97 -39.76
CA LYS A 241 10.87 33.94 -40.71
C LYS A 241 10.73 32.50 -40.18
N GLY A 242 10.16 32.32 -38.98
CA GLY A 242 10.13 31.02 -38.30
C GLY A 242 9.39 29.94 -39.08
N GLU A 243 8.26 30.30 -39.69
CA GLU A 243 7.44 29.40 -40.52
C GLU A 243 8.19 28.95 -41.78
N SER A 244 8.71 29.91 -42.55
CA SER A 244 9.49 29.60 -43.76
C SER A 244 10.73 28.75 -43.43
N LYS A 245 11.39 29.03 -42.30
CA LYS A 245 12.54 28.25 -41.82
C LYS A 245 12.15 26.82 -41.49
N ILE A 246 11.11 26.58 -40.68
CA ILE A 246 10.72 25.21 -40.32
C ILE A 246 10.26 24.40 -41.55
N HIS A 247 9.59 25.03 -42.51
CA HIS A 247 9.19 24.39 -43.75
C HIS A 247 10.38 24.03 -44.64
N SER A 248 11.44 24.86 -44.65
CA SER A 248 12.70 24.52 -45.32
C SER A 248 13.37 23.31 -44.66
N LEU A 249 13.42 23.28 -43.32
CA LEU A 249 13.97 22.14 -42.58
C LEU A 249 13.17 20.85 -42.82
N TYR A 250 11.85 20.95 -42.93
CA TYR A 250 11.00 19.81 -43.28
C TYR A 250 11.31 19.25 -44.67
N LYS A 251 11.56 20.11 -45.68
CA LYS A 251 11.99 19.66 -47.01
C LYS A 251 13.33 18.92 -46.99
N LEU A 252 14.27 19.31 -46.12
CA LEU A 252 15.53 18.58 -45.94
C LEU A 252 15.28 17.14 -45.41
N LEU A 253 14.29 16.98 -44.53
CA LEU A 253 13.89 15.65 -44.05
C LEU A 253 13.24 14.83 -45.18
N GLU A 254 12.39 15.46 -46.00
CA GLU A 254 11.76 14.81 -47.15
C GLU A 254 12.78 14.41 -48.23
N SER A 255 13.89 15.14 -48.35
CA SER A 255 15.01 14.75 -49.22
C SER A 255 15.92 13.66 -48.64
N GLY A 256 15.57 13.09 -47.48
CA GLY A 256 16.28 11.96 -46.87
C GLY A 256 17.35 12.31 -45.84
N LYS A 257 17.51 13.59 -45.44
CA LYS A 257 18.46 13.95 -44.37
C LYS A 257 17.99 13.39 -43.03
N LEU A 258 18.94 12.91 -42.21
CA LEU A 258 18.62 12.33 -40.90
C LEU A 258 18.04 13.38 -39.95
N PHE A 259 16.94 13.05 -39.28
CA PHE A 259 16.26 13.96 -38.35
C PHE A 259 17.20 14.49 -37.25
N GLU A 260 18.02 13.60 -36.71
CA GLU A 260 18.95 13.89 -35.62
C GLU A 260 20.02 14.90 -36.05
N GLU A 261 20.44 14.88 -37.33
CA GLU A 261 21.38 15.84 -37.89
C GLU A 261 20.72 17.20 -38.07
N VAL A 262 19.52 17.25 -38.69
CA VAL A 262 18.77 18.50 -38.84
C VAL A 262 18.47 19.13 -37.48
N ALA A 263 18.14 18.32 -36.47
CA ALA A 263 17.93 18.78 -35.11
C ALA A 263 19.21 19.34 -34.47
N LYS A 264 20.35 18.66 -34.61
CA LYS A 264 21.64 19.14 -34.09
C LYS A 264 22.09 20.44 -34.73
N GLU A 265 21.90 20.58 -36.03
CA GLU A 265 22.35 21.75 -36.80
C GLU A 265 21.42 22.96 -36.66
N HIS A 266 20.11 22.74 -36.53
CA HIS A 266 19.13 23.81 -36.74
C HIS A 266 18.11 24.01 -35.62
N SER A 267 17.97 23.08 -34.67
CA SER A 267 17.00 23.24 -33.58
C SER A 267 17.44 24.32 -32.61
N GLU A 268 16.54 25.24 -32.30
CA GLU A 268 16.72 26.37 -31.38
C GLU A 268 16.35 26.00 -29.92
N ASP A 269 16.05 24.72 -29.66
CA ASP A 269 16.08 24.12 -28.34
C ASP A 269 17.48 23.56 -28.06
N THR A 270 18.34 24.40 -27.48
CA THR A 270 19.75 24.09 -27.21
C THR A 270 19.95 22.91 -26.26
N ASN A 271 18.95 22.57 -25.44
CA ASN A 271 19.03 21.45 -24.51
C ASN A 271 18.89 20.10 -25.23
N THR A 272 18.01 20.03 -26.23
CA THR A 272 17.73 18.79 -26.95
C THR A 272 18.50 18.70 -28.26
N ALA A 273 18.86 19.83 -28.89
CA ALA A 273 19.54 19.86 -30.19
C ALA A 273 20.77 18.94 -30.23
N LYS A 274 21.66 19.07 -29.23
CA LYS A 274 22.91 18.28 -29.14
C LYS A 274 22.68 16.76 -29.10
N ILE A 275 21.53 16.31 -28.60
CA ILE A 275 21.12 14.91 -28.52
C ILE A 275 20.10 14.55 -29.61
N GLY A 276 20.16 15.24 -30.77
CA GLY A 276 19.31 14.94 -31.92
C GLY A 276 17.85 15.33 -31.73
N GLY A 277 17.57 16.31 -30.86
CA GLY A 277 16.23 16.76 -30.54
C GLY A 277 15.48 15.87 -29.56
N LYS A 278 16.11 14.80 -29.02
CA LYS A 278 15.44 13.82 -28.15
C LYS A 278 14.89 14.46 -26.88
N LEU A 279 13.63 14.16 -26.57
CA LEU A 279 12.90 14.62 -25.39
C LEU A 279 12.82 13.51 -24.32
N PRO A 280 12.67 13.86 -23.03
CA PRO A 280 12.32 12.90 -22.00
C PRO A 280 11.00 12.19 -22.31
N ARG A 281 10.86 10.94 -21.87
CA ARG A 281 9.60 10.20 -21.98
C ARG A 281 8.45 10.99 -21.35
N PHE A 282 7.34 11.14 -22.07
CA PHE A 282 6.20 11.93 -21.64
C PHE A 282 4.88 11.25 -21.98
N GLY A 283 3.82 11.62 -21.26
CA GLY A 283 2.45 11.23 -21.57
C GLY A 283 1.53 12.43 -21.37
N THR A 284 0.24 12.18 -21.32
CA THR A 284 -0.82 13.21 -21.22
C THR A 284 -0.55 14.30 -20.18
N GLY A 285 -0.65 15.55 -20.61
CA GLY A 285 -0.55 16.75 -19.76
C GLY A 285 0.88 17.05 -19.31
N LYS A 286 1.90 16.51 -19.98
CA LYS A 286 3.32 16.81 -19.72
C LYS A 286 3.89 17.80 -20.73
N MET A 287 3.36 17.82 -21.95
CA MET A 287 3.66 18.80 -22.98
C MET A 287 2.40 19.63 -23.30
N VAL A 288 2.53 20.67 -24.12
CA VAL A 288 1.38 21.45 -24.61
C VAL A 288 0.50 20.60 -25.52
N ASP A 289 -0.83 20.79 -25.45
CA ASP A 289 -1.83 19.99 -26.18
C ASP A 289 -1.48 19.84 -27.68
N GLU A 290 -1.05 20.92 -28.34
CA GLU A 290 -0.71 20.92 -29.77
C GLU A 290 0.46 19.99 -30.07
N PHE A 291 1.48 19.97 -29.21
CA PHE A 291 2.64 19.10 -29.37
C PHE A 291 2.29 17.64 -29.08
N GLU A 292 1.58 17.37 -27.98
CA GLU A 292 1.14 16.02 -27.64
C GLU A 292 0.28 15.42 -28.75
N ASN A 293 -0.66 16.19 -29.29
CA ASN A 293 -1.56 15.73 -30.35
C ASN A 293 -0.80 15.38 -31.64
N ASN A 294 0.19 16.19 -32.03
CA ASN A 294 1.01 15.89 -33.20
C ASN A 294 1.80 14.60 -33.03
N VAL A 295 2.50 14.41 -31.89
CA VAL A 295 3.24 13.16 -31.61
C VAL A 295 2.30 11.96 -31.54
N ARG A 296 1.17 12.11 -30.85
CA ARG A 296 0.16 11.06 -30.66
C ARG A 296 -0.46 10.60 -31.98
N ASN A 297 -0.51 11.45 -33.00
CA ASN A 297 -1.10 11.12 -34.29
C ASN A 297 -0.13 10.39 -35.23
N LEU A 298 1.17 10.35 -34.90
CA LEU A 298 2.16 9.53 -35.60
C LEU A 298 1.89 8.04 -35.34
N LYS A 299 2.08 7.20 -36.35
CA LYS A 299 1.71 5.77 -36.31
C LYS A 299 2.92 4.93 -35.96
N ASP A 300 4.01 5.14 -36.66
CA ASP A 300 5.17 4.26 -36.64
C ASP A 300 6.40 4.96 -36.06
N SER A 301 7.29 4.15 -35.47
CA SER A 301 8.58 4.64 -34.98
C SER A 301 9.41 5.17 -36.15
N GLY A 302 9.87 6.40 -36.03
CA GLY A 302 10.61 7.10 -37.08
C GLY A 302 9.77 8.14 -37.83
N ASP A 303 8.44 8.02 -37.80
CA ASP A 303 7.54 9.02 -38.40
C ASP A 303 7.79 10.40 -37.79
N TYR A 304 7.66 11.43 -38.61
CA TYR A 304 7.65 12.81 -38.15
C TYR A 304 6.45 13.58 -38.69
N SER A 305 6.02 14.55 -37.89
CA SER A 305 4.89 15.42 -38.19
C SER A 305 5.25 16.45 -39.26
N LYS A 306 4.23 16.99 -39.93
CA LYS A 306 4.38 18.24 -40.67
C LYS A 306 4.68 19.39 -39.71
N PRO A 307 5.29 20.51 -40.16
CA PRO A 307 5.51 21.66 -39.30
C PRO A 307 4.22 22.15 -38.63
N PHE A 308 4.27 22.38 -37.32
CA PHE A 308 3.14 22.86 -36.54
C PHE A 308 3.58 23.90 -35.52
N LYS A 309 2.64 24.76 -35.11
CA LYS A 309 2.91 25.88 -34.21
C LYS A 309 2.45 25.58 -32.78
N THR A 310 3.25 25.99 -31.80
CA THR A 310 2.87 26.05 -30.39
C THR A 310 3.13 27.45 -29.85
N LYS A 311 2.88 27.68 -28.55
CA LYS A 311 3.25 28.92 -27.85
C LYS A 311 4.76 29.17 -27.74
N TYR A 312 5.60 28.18 -28.09
CA TYR A 312 7.06 28.27 -28.02
C TYR A 312 7.72 28.53 -29.38
N GLY A 313 6.99 28.37 -30.48
CA GLY A 313 7.52 28.47 -31.83
C GLY A 313 6.89 27.44 -32.77
N TRP A 314 7.61 27.17 -33.85
CA TRP A 314 7.32 26.13 -34.82
C TRP A 314 8.11 24.87 -34.52
N HIS A 315 7.48 23.73 -34.73
CA HIS A 315 8.04 22.42 -34.41
C HIS A 315 7.85 21.44 -35.54
N ILE A 316 8.80 20.52 -35.66
CA ILE A 316 8.62 19.20 -36.29
C ILE A 316 8.91 18.20 -35.18
N ALA A 317 7.98 17.28 -34.92
CA ALA A 317 8.15 16.23 -33.92
C ALA A 317 8.26 14.87 -34.59
N LYS A 318 9.23 14.04 -34.14
CA LYS A 318 9.47 12.66 -34.57
C LYS A 318 9.12 11.69 -33.46
N LEU A 319 8.35 10.64 -33.76
CA LEU A 319 8.08 9.56 -32.82
C LEU A 319 9.30 8.62 -32.77
N ILE A 320 9.91 8.46 -31.60
CA ILE A 320 11.00 7.48 -31.40
C ILE A 320 10.42 6.16 -30.94
N LYS A 321 9.49 6.19 -29.96
CA LYS A 321 8.89 4.97 -29.41
C LYS A 321 7.58 5.28 -28.73
N ASN A 322 6.61 4.40 -28.93
CA ASN A 322 5.35 4.42 -28.20
C ASN A 322 5.34 3.34 -27.10
N TYR A 323 4.87 3.70 -25.92
CA TYR A 323 4.69 2.84 -24.75
C TYR A 323 3.19 2.79 -24.42
N PRO A 324 2.42 1.83 -24.97
CA PRO A 324 0.98 1.77 -24.75
C PRO A 324 0.63 1.55 -23.28
N VAL A 325 -0.61 1.90 -22.91
CA VAL A 325 -1.13 1.59 -21.57
C VAL A 325 -1.21 0.06 -21.40
N PRO A 326 -0.54 -0.53 -20.39
CA PRO A 326 -0.59 -1.97 -20.17
C PRO A 326 -2.01 -2.48 -19.84
N SER A 327 -2.19 -3.80 -19.87
CA SER A 327 -3.44 -4.43 -19.46
C SER A 327 -3.75 -4.19 -17.97
N PHE A 328 -5.01 -4.36 -17.58
CA PHE A 328 -5.40 -4.25 -16.16
C PHE A 328 -4.58 -5.19 -15.28
N SER A 329 -4.40 -6.45 -15.70
CA SER A 329 -3.64 -7.46 -14.95
C SER A 329 -2.18 -7.06 -14.72
N GLU A 330 -1.54 -6.41 -15.68
CA GLU A 330 -0.16 -5.93 -15.54
C GLU A 330 -0.06 -4.70 -14.62
N MET A 331 -1.09 -3.86 -14.59
CA MET A 331 -1.11 -2.63 -13.79
C MET A 331 -1.70 -2.81 -12.39
N GLU A 332 -2.41 -3.90 -12.12
CA GLU A 332 -3.26 -4.06 -10.93
C GLU A 332 -2.50 -3.79 -9.62
N ASN A 333 -1.34 -4.41 -9.44
CA ASN A 333 -0.51 -4.23 -8.25
C ASN A 333 0.00 -2.78 -8.10
N GLU A 334 0.39 -2.15 -9.20
CA GLU A 334 0.81 -0.75 -9.20
C GLU A 334 -0.36 0.18 -8.83
N LEU A 335 -1.54 -0.08 -9.37
CA LEU A 335 -2.74 0.69 -9.12
C LEU A 335 -3.24 0.51 -7.68
N ILE A 336 -3.21 -0.71 -7.13
CA ILE A 336 -3.49 -0.96 -5.70
C ILE A 336 -2.58 -0.09 -4.84
N ARG A 337 -1.28 -0.07 -5.12
CA ARG A 337 -0.30 0.75 -4.39
C ARG A 337 -0.63 2.24 -4.52
N LYS A 338 -0.87 2.74 -5.73
CA LYS A 338 -1.23 4.15 -5.98
C LYS A 338 -2.54 4.54 -5.29
N VAL A 339 -3.56 3.69 -5.33
CA VAL A 339 -4.85 3.93 -4.65
C VAL A 339 -4.64 4.03 -3.14
N LYS A 340 -3.95 3.05 -2.51
CA LYS A 340 -3.64 3.03 -1.07
C LYS A 340 -2.83 4.25 -0.61
N GLN A 341 -1.94 4.77 -1.46
CA GLN A 341 -1.13 5.96 -1.15
C GLN A 341 -1.87 7.28 -1.41
N SER A 342 -2.96 7.26 -2.15
CA SER A 342 -3.73 8.47 -2.51
C SER A 342 -4.86 8.77 -1.51
N LYS A 343 -5.45 9.96 -1.61
CA LYS A 343 -6.64 10.31 -0.80
C LYS A 343 -7.90 9.49 -1.18
N ARG A 344 -7.88 8.72 -2.28
CA ARG A 344 -8.97 7.81 -2.69
C ARG A 344 -9.26 6.75 -1.65
N ILE A 345 -8.22 6.25 -0.98
CA ILE A 345 -8.33 5.17 -0.01
C ILE A 345 -9.32 5.49 1.11
N LYS A 346 -9.55 6.78 1.40
CA LYS A 346 -10.55 7.24 2.37
C LYS A 346 -11.96 6.73 2.09
N VAL A 347 -12.32 6.44 0.83
CA VAL A 347 -13.63 5.84 0.50
C VAL A 347 -13.72 4.43 1.05
N SER A 348 -12.69 3.60 0.83
CA SER A 348 -12.59 2.26 1.41
C SER A 348 -12.52 2.30 2.94
N ASP A 349 -11.75 3.24 3.52
CA ASP A 349 -11.70 3.44 4.98
C ASP A 349 -13.08 3.79 5.58
N GLN A 350 -13.89 4.54 4.83
CA GLN A 350 -15.25 4.90 5.26
C GLN A 350 -16.22 3.74 5.12
N ALA A 351 -16.12 2.96 4.04
CA ALA A 351 -16.90 1.75 3.84
C ALA A 351 -16.63 0.72 4.94
N LEU A 352 -15.35 0.44 5.24
CA LEU A 352 -14.98 -0.43 6.34
C LEU A 352 -15.53 0.08 7.67
N PHE A 353 -15.39 1.38 7.95
CA PHE A 353 -15.93 1.95 9.18
C PHE A 353 -17.44 1.75 9.33
N ARG A 354 -18.22 1.93 8.25
CA ARG A 354 -19.68 1.67 8.26
C ARG A 354 -19.96 0.19 8.53
N LYS A 355 -19.30 -0.70 7.79
CA LYS A 355 -19.41 -2.16 7.99
C LYS A 355 -19.10 -2.60 9.41
N LEU A 356 -18.09 -1.99 10.05
CA LEU A 356 -17.76 -2.25 11.44
C LEU A 356 -18.80 -1.63 12.40
N MET A 357 -19.35 -0.45 12.11
CA MET A 357 -20.43 0.13 12.92
C MET A 357 -21.68 -0.75 12.90
N ASP A 358 -21.99 -1.39 11.76
CA ASP A 358 -23.14 -2.30 11.63
C ASP A 358 -22.88 -3.65 12.31
N LYS A 359 -21.63 -4.12 12.30
CA LYS A 359 -21.23 -5.41 12.89
C LYS A 359 -21.06 -5.37 14.41
N TYR A 360 -20.60 -4.25 14.97
CA TYR A 360 -20.27 -4.13 16.39
C TYR A 360 -21.32 -3.30 17.12
N GLN A 361 -21.67 -3.69 18.35
CA GLN A 361 -22.60 -2.91 19.17
C GLN A 361 -21.86 -1.70 19.77
N VAL A 362 -21.99 -0.54 19.13
CA VAL A 362 -21.39 0.72 19.58
C VAL A 362 -22.40 1.53 20.39
N LYS A 363 -22.06 1.87 21.64
CA LYS A 363 -22.85 2.77 22.49
C LYS A 363 -22.01 4.00 22.84
N GLU A 364 -22.61 5.18 22.75
CA GLU A 364 -21.97 6.47 23.08
C GLU A 364 -22.65 7.05 24.32
N TYR A 365 -21.87 7.72 25.17
CA TYR A 365 -22.33 8.35 26.41
C TYR A 365 -22.00 9.86 26.32
N PRO A 366 -22.81 10.66 25.62
CA PRO A 366 -22.49 12.05 25.29
C PRO A 366 -22.33 12.95 26.51
N GLU A 367 -23.00 12.65 27.62
CA GLU A 367 -22.89 13.39 28.88
C GLU A 367 -21.44 13.39 29.40
N ALA A 368 -20.73 12.28 29.21
CA ALA A 368 -19.32 12.15 29.59
C ALA A 368 -18.39 13.00 28.70
N LEU A 369 -18.84 13.52 27.55
CA LEU A 369 -18.04 14.39 26.68
C LEU A 369 -18.06 15.86 27.13
N THR A 370 -19.06 16.25 27.92
CA THR A 370 -19.28 17.66 28.33
C THR A 370 -18.10 18.29 29.04
N VAL A 371 -17.34 17.51 29.82
CA VAL A 371 -16.13 17.98 30.52
C VAL A 371 -15.08 18.54 29.56
N PHE A 372 -14.97 17.97 28.35
CA PHE A 372 -14.02 18.42 27.31
C PHE A 372 -14.52 19.63 26.54
N GLN A 373 -15.83 19.84 26.51
CA GLN A 373 -16.44 20.99 25.83
C GLN A 373 -16.37 22.25 26.70
N LYS A 374 -16.41 22.08 28.03
CA LYS A 374 -16.45 23.19 29.00
C LYS A 374 -15.07 23.66 29.49
N ASN A 375 -14.05 22.82 29.42
CA ASN A 375 -12.72 23.09 29.98
C ASN A 375 -11.64 22.99 28.92
N LYS A 376 -10.51 23.69 29.11
CA LYS A 376 -9.34 23.48 28.25
C LYS A 376 -8.70 22.13 28.55
N LYS A 377 -8.17 21.49 27.50
CA LYS A 377 -7.56 20.14 27.62
C LYS A 377 -6.39 20.11 28.62
N GLU A 378 -5.66 21.22 28.77
CA GLU A 378 -4.53 21.39 29.68
C GLU A 378 -4.94 21.45 31.15
N GLU A 379 -6.19 21.83 31.44
CA GLU A 379 -6.73 22.00 32.80
C GLU A 379 -7.27 20.68 33.37
N LEU A 380 -7.49 19.66 32.51
CA LEU A 380 -8.10 18.40 32.90
C LEU A 380 -7.11 17.45 33.59
N LYS A 381 -7.43 17.05 34.82
CA LYS A 381 -6.65 16.07 35.58
C LYS A 381 -7.06 14.64 35.22
N ILE A 382 -6.11 13.87 34.67
CA ILE A 382 -6.31 12.47 34.24
C ILE A 382 -6.95 11.60 35.35
N LYS A 383 -6.60 11.82 36.63
CA LYS A 383 -7.10 11.02 37.76
C LYS A 383 -8.62 11.14 37.98
N GLU A 384 -9.23 12.21 37.49
CA GLU A 384 -10.66 12.51 37.66
C GLU A 384 -11.51 12.02 36.46
N LEU A 385 -10.86 11.49 35.41
CA LEU A 385 -11.50 11.15 34.13
C LEU A 385 -11.79 9.64 33.96
N ASN A 386 -12.72 9.13 34.76
CA ASN A 386 -13.02 7.68 34.80
C ASN A 386 -14.32 7.30 34.06
N SER A 387 -15.13 8.27 33.62
CA SER A 387 -16.42 7.96 32.98
C SER A 387 -16.22 7.31 31.62
N VAL A 388 -17.12 6.40 31.25
CA VAL A 388 -17.14 5.77 29.92
C VAL A 388 -17.67 6.78 28.91
N LEU A 389 -16.93 7.01 27.82
CA LEU A 389 -17.33 7.86 26.70
C LEU A 389 -18.02 7.08 25.59
N LEU A 390 -17.52 5.87 25.32
CA LEU A 390 -18.12 4.95 24.38
C LEU A 390 -17.77 3.51 24.73
N SER A 391 -18.59 2.57 24.29
CA SER A 391 -18.29 1.14 24.34
C SER A 391 -18.47 0.50 22.99
N VAL A 392 -17.61 -0.46 22.66
CA VAL A 392 -17.70 -1.31 21.47
C VAL A 392 -17.82 -2.75 21.96
N ASN A 393 -18.98 -3.37 21.74
CA ASN A 393 -19.37 -4.62 22.41
C ASN A 393 -19.20 -4.47 23.94
N LYS A 394 -18.41 -5.35 24.57
CA LYS A 394 -18.12 -5.33 26.02
C LYS A 394 -16.97 -4.39 26.39
N LYS A 395 -16.20 -3.89 25.41
CA LYS A 395 -15.02 -3.07 25.66
C LYS A 395 -15.42 -1.62 25.89
N LYS A 396 -14.95 -1.03 27.00
CA LYS A 396 -15.23 0.35 27.40
C LYS A 396 -14.05 1.24 27.08
N PHE A 397 -14.32 2.46 26.63
CA PHE A 397 -13.34 3.50 26.38
C PHE A 397 -13.74 4.74 27.18
N THR A 398 -12.80 5.24 27.98
CA THR A 398 -13.02 6.22 29.03
C THR A 398 -12.64 7.64 28.62
N GLN A 399 -13.00 8.62 29.45
CA GLN A 399 -12.54 10.00 29.35
C GLN A 399 -11.00 10.08 29.37
N LYS A 400 -10.33 9.30 30.23
CA LYS A 400 -8.86 9.21 30.24
C LYS A 400 -8.29 8.80 28.88
N ASP A 401 -8.82 7.75 28.27
CA ASP A 401 -8.36 7.27 26.95
C ASP A 401 -8.53 8.35 25.87
N PHE A 402 -9.60 9.15 25.97
CA PHE A 402 -9.84 10.26 25.05
C PHE A 402 -8.91 11.44 25.31
N LEU A 403 -8.65 11.81 26.56
CA LEU A 403 -7.69 12.87 26.90
C LEU A 403 -6.29 12.54 26.36
N GLU A 404 -5.84 11.31 26.57
CA GLU A 404 -4.56 10.82 26.03
C GLU A 404 -4.53 10.89 24.49
N PHE A 405 -5.66 10.63 23.83
CA PHE A 405 -5.77 10.72 22.37
C PHE A 405 -5.73 12.15 21.81
N ILE A 406 -6.27 13.14 22.54
CA ILE A 406 -6.38 14.53 22.07
C ILE A 406 -5.24 15.44 22.53
N LYS A 407 -4.39 14.99 23.47
CA LYS A 407 -3.33 15.80 24.10
C LYS A 407 -2.51 16.63 23.09
N LEU A 408 -2.12 16.02 21.97
CA LEU A 408 -1.30 16.65 20.92
C LEU A 408 -2.10 17.08 19.67
N LYS A 409 -3.44 17.14 19.74
CA LYS A 409 -4.29 17.44 18.60
C LYS A 409 -4.81 18.87 18.62
N ASN A 410 -4.80 19.50 17.45
CA ASN A 410 -5.38 20.82 17.18
C ASN A 410 -6.67 20.67 16.35
N LYS A 411 -7.64 19.93 16.90
CA LYS A 411 -8.97 19.74 16.30
C LYS A 411 -10.03 20.08 17.33
N THR A 412 -11.23 20.41 16.87
CA THR A 412 -12.38 20.57 17.76
C THR A 412 -12.65 19.28 18.54
N ILE A 413 -13.30 19.38 19.71
CA ILE A 413 -13.67 18.21 20.52
C ILE A 413 -14.57 17.25 19.73
N THR A 414 -15.52 17.80 18.96
CA THR A 414 -16.44 17.02 18.11
C THR A 414 -15.70 16.22 17.04
N GLU A 415 -14.76 16.84 16.32
CA GLU A 415 -13.95 16.12 15.33
C GLU A 415 -13.02 15.10 15.97
N SER A 416 -12.43 15.46 17.10
CA SER A 416 -11.59 14.57 17.88
C SER A 416 -12.35 13.35 18.37
N PHE A 417 -13.59 13.52 18.86
CA PHE A 417 -14.42 12.41 19.33
C PHE A 417 -14.81 11.48 18.17
N ARG A 418 -15.11 12.03 16.99
CA ARG A 418 -15.34 11.22 15.78
C ARG A 418 -14.12 10.36 15.42
N ASP A 419 -12.93 10.95 15.46
CA ASP A 419 -11.68 10.21 15.20
C ASP A 419 -11.40 9.17 16.30
N PHE A 420 -11.74 9.48 17.56
CA PHE A 420 -11.58 8.56 18.69
C PHE A 420 -12.49 7.35 18.57
N LYS A 421 -13.76 7.55 18.21
CA LYS A 421 -14.70 6.45 17.91
C LYS A 421 -14.15 5.51 16.83
N ARG A 422 -13.60 6.08 15.74
CA ARG A 422 -12.96 5.28 14.69
C ARG A 422 -11.77 4.47 15.23
N ARG A 423 -10.91 5.07 16.07
CA ARG A 423 -9.79 4.36 16.72
C ARG A 423 -10.28 3.23 17.60
N ALA A 424 -11.30 3.46 18.43
CA ALA A 424 -11.86 2.48 19.35
C ALA A 424 -12.47 1.29 18.61
N LEU A 425 -13.22 1.55 17.54
CA LEU A 425 -13.80 0.52 16.69
C LEU A 425 -12.71 -0.31 16.01
N LEU A 426 -11.71 0.33 15.40
CA LEU A 426 -10.58 -0.38 14.79
C LEU A 426 -9.75 -1.18 15.80
N SER A 427 -9.57 -0.68 17.03
CA SER A 427 -8.90 -1.44 18.10
C SER A 427 -9.67 -2.71 18.43
N SER A 428 -10.99 -2.61 18.59
CA SER A 428 -11.86 -3.75 18.89
C SER A 428 -11.92 -4.75 17.73
N PHE A 429 -11.92 -4.24 16.49
CA PHE A 429 -11.83 -5.07 15.30
C PHE A 429 -10.50 -5.86 15.24
N LYS A 430 -9.36 -5.22 15.50
CA LYS A 430 -8.05 -5.91 15.51
C LYS A 430 -7.98 -7.02 16.56
N GLU A 431 -8.53 -6.79 17.75
CA GLU A 431 -8.61 -7.81 18.80
C GLU A 431 -9.52 -8.97 18.40
N SER A 432 -10.69 -8.66 17.83
CA SER A 432 -11.60 -9.66 17.29
C SER A 432 -10.96 -10.45 16.14
N LEU A 433 -10.19 -9.80 15.27
CA LEU A 433 -9.55 -10.46 14.12
C LEU A 433 -8.61 -11.58 14.59
N PHE A 434 -7.82 -11.33 15.64
CA PHE A 434 -7.02 -12.39 16.26
C PHE A 434 -7.89 -13.56 16.73
N GLN A 435 -9.11 -13.31 17.25
CA GLN A 435 -10.01 -14.36 17.76
C GLN A 435 -10.88 -15.04 16.70
N THR A 436 -11.09 -14.42 15.53
CA THR A 436 -12.04 -14.93 14.53
C THR A 436 -11.39 -15.34 13.22
N ASN A 437 -10.22 -14.78 12.88
CA ASN A 437 -9.49 -15.13 11.66
C ASN A 437 -8.33 -16.06 12.04
N LEU A 438 -8.49 -17.34 11.69
CA LEU A 438 -7.53 -18.40 12.03
C LEU A 438 -6.18 -18.15 11.35
N GLU A 439 -6.18 -17.85 10.05
CA GLU A 439 -4.96 -17.56 9.28
C GLU A 439 -4.16 -16.40 9.89
N TYR A 440 -4.80 -15.26 10.13
CA TYR A 440 -4.17 -14.09 10.76
C TYR A 440 -3.58 -14.42 12.14
N ARG A 441 -4.35 -15.11 13.00
CA ARG A 441 -3.88 -15.51 14.33
C ARG A 441 -2.62 -16.37 14.23
N ASN A 442 -2.71 -17.38 13.39
CA ASN A 442 -1.74 -18.42 13.23
C ASN A 442 -0.42 -17.87 12.70
N THR A 443 -0.49 -17.10 11.61
CA THR A 443 0.66 -16.41 11.04
C THR A 443 1.31 -15.45 12.05
N LEU A 444 0.52 -14.73 12.84
CA LEU A 444 1.07 -13.87 13.90
C LEU A 444 1.76 -14.66 15.01
N LEU A 445 1.19 -15.78 15.44
CA LEU A 445 1.76 -16.65 16.47
C LEU A 445 3.06 -17.30 15.99
N GLU A 446 3.10 -17.81 14.76
CA GLU A 446 4.31 -18.34 14.14
C GLU A 446 5.44 -17.32 14.14
N TYR A 447 5.15 -16.08 13.73
CA TYR A 447 6.15 -15.02 13.73
C TYR A 447 6.59 -14.66 15.15
N LYS A 448 5.64 -14.57 16.08
CA LYS A 448 5.90 -14.30 17.51
C LYS A 448 6.88 -15.31 18.10
N GLU A 449 6.66 -16.59 17.84
CA GLU A 449 7.50 -17.68 18.35
C GLU A 449 8.80 -17.85 17.55
N GLY A 450 8.77 -17.64 16.23
CA GLY A 450 9.95 -17.70 15.36
C GLY A 450 11.00 -16.66 15.73
N LEU A 451 10.58 -15.41 15.98
CA LEU A 451 11.49 -14.36 16.45
C LEU A 451 12.12 -14.70 17.81
N LEU A 452 11.31 -15.21 18.75
CA LEU A 452 11.81 -15.66 20.05
C LEU A 452 12.84 -16.77 19.91
N LEU A 453 12.56 -17.73 19.04
CA LEU A 453 13.44 -18.85 18.78
C LEU A 453 14.75 -18.37 18.15
N PHE A 454 14.69 -17.46 17.19
CA PHE A 454 15.88 -16.89 16.56
C PHE A 454 16.80 -16.24 17.61
N ASP A 455 16.27 -15.37 18.46
CA ASP A 455 17.04 -14.70 19.52
C ASP A 455 17.62 -15.71 20.53
N LEU A 456 16.83 -16.73 20.88
CA LEU A 456 17.25 -17.78 21.78
C LEU A 456 18.39 -18.62 21.19
N MET A 457 18.27 -19.03 19.93
CA MET A 457 19.27 -19.82 19.20
C MET A 457 20.56 -19.02 18.99
N GLN A 458 20.44 -17.73 18.64
CA GLN A 458 21.57 -16.80 18.62
C GLN A 458 22.31 -16.82 19.97
N LYS A 459 21.57 -16.71 21.08
CA LYS A 459 22.17 -16.61 22.41
C LYS A 459 22.78 -17.92 22.92
N LYS A 460 22.11 -19.05 22.70
CA LYS A 460 22.45 -20.34 23.34
C LYS A 460 23.37 -21.20 22.47
N ILE A 461 23.19 -21.16 21.16
CA ILE A 461 23.81 -22.12 20.23
C ILE A 461 24.74 -21.39 19.27
N TRP A 462 24.22 -20.51 18.41
CA TRP A 462 24.98 -19.98 17.28
C TRP A 462 26.15 -19.09 17.72
N ASN A 463 25.92 -18.10 18.59
CA ASN A 463 27.03 -17.27 19.10
C ASN A 463 27.98 -18.06 19.99
N LYS A 464 27.49 -19.09 20.70
CA LYS A 464 28.34 -19.93 21.55
C LYS A 464 29.30 -20.74 20.67
N ALA A 465 28.79 -21.46 19.67
CA ALA A 465 29.60 -22.25 18.75
C ALA A 465 30.64 -21.42 17.99
N SER A 466 30.26 -20.22 17.53
CA SER A 466 31.16 -19.35 16.76
C SER A 466 32.24 -18.68 17.60
N LYS A 467 31.98 -18.44 18.90
CA LYS A 467 32.92 -17.76 19.81
C LYS A 467 33.75 -18.72 20.67
N ASP A 468 33.27 -19.94 20.88
CA ASP A 468 33.98 -20.97 21.65
C ASP A 468 35.06 -21.65 20.80
N THR A 469 36.18 -20.95 20.63
CA THR A 469 37.30 -21.43 19.80
C THR A 469 37.93 -22.71 20.34
N LEU A 470 38.01 -22.86 21.67
CA LEU A 470 38.53 -24.05 22.31
C LEU A 470 37.57 -25.23 22.15
N GLY A 471 36.28 -25.03 22.44
CA GLY A 471 35.25 -26.05 22.28
C GLY A 471 35.14 -26.53 20.84
N LEU A 472 35.18 -25.62 19.86
CA LEU A 472 35.18 -25.95 18.43
C LEU A 472 36.41 -26.77 18.04
N LYS A 473 37.61 -26.40 18.52
CA LYS A 473 38.85 -27.14 18.25
C LYS A 473 38.81 -28.54 18.87
N SER A 474 38.36 -28.66 20.11
CA SER A 474 38.19 -29.96 20.78
C SER A 474 37.18 -30.84 20.07
N PHE A 475 36.05 -30.28 19.62
CA PHE A 475 35.04 -30.99 18.85
C PHE A 475 35.60 -31.48 17.50
N TYR A 476 36.34 -30.64 16.79
CA TYR A 476 37.04 -31.03 15.55
C TYR A 476 38.01 -32.19 15.79
N ILE A 477 38.88 -32.09 16.80
CA ILE A 477 39.87 -33.14 17.11
C ILE A 477 39.17 -34.47 17.42
N ALA A 478 38.10 -34.45 18.22
CA ALA A 478 37.33 -35.64 18.55
C ALA A 478 36.64 -36.29 17.34
N ASN A 479 36.38 -35.51 16.28
CA ASN A 479 35.73 -35.96 15.05
C ASN A 479 36.67 -35.92 13.83
N LYS A 480 38.00 -35.84 14.03
CA LYS A 480 38.96 -35.58 12.94
C LYS A 480 38.87 -36.62 11.82
N VAL A 481 38.59 -37.87 12.18
CA VAL A 481 38.39 -39.00 11.24
C VAL A 481 37.21 -38.77 10.29
N LYS A 482 36.13 -38.12 10.75
CA LYS A 482 34.95 -37.79 9.93
C LYS A 482 35.28 -36.74 8.86
N TYR A 483 36.15 -35.79 9.18
CA TYR A 483 36.37 -34.60 8.38
C TYR A 483 37.45 -34.73 7.32
N GLY A 484 38.55 -35.44 7.63
CA GLY A 484 39.63 -35.72 6.68
C GLY A 484 40.36 -34.49 6.10
N LYS A 485 40.09 -33.28 6.59
CA LYS A 485 40.68 -31.99 6.17
C LYS A 485 41.00 -31.13 7.38
N GLU A 486 41.94 -30.19 7.23
CA GLU A 486 42.32 -29.29 8.32
C GLU A 486 41.20 -28.29 8.66
N LEU A 487 41.12 -27.92 9.93
CA LEU A 487 39.99 -27.16 10.48
C LEU A 487 39.73 -25.85 9.74
N ASP A 488 40.78 -25.15 9.30
CA ASP A 488 40.63 -23.85 8.64
C ASP A 488 39.96 -23.97 7.25
N ASP A 489 40.14 -25.10 6.56
CA ASP A 489 39.54 -25.36 5.24
C ASP A 489 38.04 -25.70 5.32
N ILE A 490 37.60 -26.22 6.47
CA ILE A 490 36.23 -26.71 6.68
C ILE A 490 35.54 -26.05 7.88
N ARG A 491 36.05 -24.90 8.33
CA ARG A 491 35.64 -24.26 9.59
C ARG A 491 34.12 -24.04 9.66
N GLY A 492 33.50 -23.64 8.57
CA GLY A 492 32.04 -23.46 8.50
C GLY A 492 31.25 -24.75 8.75
N GLN A 493 31.68 -25.87 8.16
CA GLN A 493 31.06 -27.18 8.35
C GLN A 493 31.22 -27.66 9.80
N VAL A 494 32.42 -27.51 10.37
CA VAL A 494 32.68 -27.89 11.76
C VAL A 494 31.87 -27.03 12.74
N ILE A 495 31.72 -25.74 12.47
CA ILE A 495 30.84 -24.86 13.28
C ILE A 495 29.40 -25.36 13.23
N SER A 496 28.89 -25.71 12.05
CA SER A 496 27.53 -26.26 11.89
C SER A 496 27.34 -27.55 12.70
N ASP A 497 28.23 -28.52 12.52
CA ASP A 497 28.16 -29.79 13.26
C ASP A 497 28.28 -29.59 14.79
N TYR A 498 29.10 -28.61 15.21
CA TYR A 498 29.24 -28.27 16.62
C TYR A 498 27.98 -27.59 17.18
N GLN A 499 27.31 -26.75 16.38
CA GLN A 499 26.00 -26.18 16.75
C GLN A 499 24.97 -27.28 16.98
N ASP A 500 24.92 -28.29 16.10
CA ASP A 500 24.01 -29.44 16.25
C ASP A 500 24.29 -30.23 17.53
N GLU A 501 25.56 -30.45 17.86
CA GLU A 501 25.95 -31.15 19.09
C GLU A 501 25.58 -30.34 20.35
N LEU A 502 25.82 -29.03 20.34
CA LEU A 502 25.40 -28.13 21.42
C LEU A 502 23.88 -28.13 21.59
N GLU A 503 23.14 -28.09 20.48
CA GLU A 503 21.68 -28.12 20.50
C GLU A 503 21.15 -29.45 21.05
N LYS A 504 21.68 -30.59 20.59
CA LYS A 504 21.29 -31.92 21.08
C LYS A 504 21.51 -32.06 22.58
N LYS A 505 22.66 -31.60 23.10
CA LYS A 505 22.94 -31.58 24.54
C LYS A 505 21.95 -30.72 25.29
N TRP A 506 21.71 -29.51 24.80
CA TRP A 506 20.81 -28.58 25.45
C TRP A 506 19.35 -29.05 25.43
N ILE A 507 18.89 -29.68 24.35
CA ILE A 507 17.54 -30.26 24.28
C ILE A 507 17.36 -31.40 25.29
N LYS A 508 18.39 -32.24 25.50
CA LYS A 508 18.37 -33.25 26.57
C LYS A 508 18.21 -32.61 27.94
N GLU A 509 18.91 -31.52 28.21
CA GLU A 509 18.75 -30.75 29.46
C GLU A 509 17.36 -30.14 29.60
N LEU A 510 16.82 -29.54 28.53
CA LEU A 510 15.47 -28.98 28.53
C LEU A 510 14.42 -30.06 28.81
N ARG A 511 14.55 -31.26 28.22
CA ARG A 511 13.68 -32.41 28.49
C ARG A 511 13.84 -32.96 29.91
N LYS A 512 15.04 -32.94 30.47
CA LYS A 512 15.26 -33.32 31.88
C LYS A 512 14.59 -32.34 32.84
N ASN A 513 14.63 -31.05 32.52
CA ASN A 513 14.11 -29.97 33.36
C ASN A 513 12.61 -29.68 33.15
N ASN A 514 11.97 -30.33 32.18
CA ASN A 514 10.56 -30.13 31.88
C ASN A 514 9.85 -31.48 31.69
N MET A 515 8.76 -31.68 32.40
CA MET A 515 7.94 -32.85 32.28
C MET A 515 7.09 -32.78 31.01
N VAL A 516 7.40 -33.61 30.02
CA VAL A 516 6.61 -33.74 28.79
C VAL A 516 5.69 -34.95 28.89
N ARG A 517 4.39 -34.76 28.70
CA ARG A 517 3.39 -35.84 28.69
C ARG A 517 2.58 -35.79 27.41
N VAL A 518 2.69 -36.84 26.58
CA VAL A 518 1.92 -36.98 25.33
C VAL A 518 0.63 -37.76 25.60
N ARG A 519 -0.50 -37.24 25.13
CA ARG A 519 -1.79 -37.94 25.19
C ARG A 519 -1.87 -38.97 24.07
N LYS A 520 -1.58 -40.23 24.39
CA LYS A 520 -1.58 -41.36 23.43
C LYS A 520 -2.85 -41.45 22.57
N GLY A 521 -4.03 -41.19 23.16
CA GLY A 521 -5.30 -41.19 22.42
C GLY A 521 -5.39 -40.11 21.35
N ALA A 522 -4.83 -38.92 21.61
CA ALA A 522 -4.77 -37.83 20.64
C ALA A 522 -3.79 -38.14 19.51
N LEU A 523 -2.60 -38.65 19.85
CA LEU A 523 -1.60 -39.07 18.87
C LEU A 523 -2.11 -40.19 17.96
N ARG A 524 -2.81 -41.19 18.51
CA ARG A 524 -3.39 -42.28 17.70
C ARG A 524 -4.38 -41.77 16.66
N LYS A 525 -5.24 -40.80 17.04
CA LYS A 525 -6.19 -40.17 16.10
C LYS A 525 -5.46 -39.41 14.99
N LEU A 526 -4.39 -38.69 15.34
CA LEU A 526 -3.55 -37.99 14.37
C LEU A 526 -2.87 -38.96 13.40
N LYS A 527 -2.26 -40.05 13.88
CA LYS A 527 -1.70 -41.11 13.04
C LYS A 527 -2.72 -41.65 12.04
N ASN A 528 -3.91 -42.00 12.51
CA ASN A 528 -4.98 -42.51 11.64
C ASN A 528 -5.44 -41.50 10.58
N THR A 529 -5.20 -40.19 10.80
CA THR A 529 -5.57 -39.13 9.86
C THR A 529 -4.54 -38.94 8.75
N TYR A 530 -3.24 -39.10 9.04
CA TYR A 530 -2.15 -38.76 8.11
C TYR A 530 -1.32 -39.95 7.61
N ASN A 531 -1.39 -41.12 8.25
CA ASN A 531 -0.69 -42.33 7.80
C ASN A 531 -1.60 -43.25 6.95
N GLN A 532 -2.48 -42.67 6.12
CA GLN A 532 -3.26 -43.40 5.11
C GLN A 532 -2.56 -43.42 3.77
#